data_AF-A0A9E1KR21-F1
#
_entry.id   AF-A0A9E1KR21-F1
#
_cell.length_a   1.000
_cell.length_b   1.000
_cell.length_c   1.000
_cell.angle_alpha   90.00
_cell.angle_beta   90.00
_cell.angle_gamma   90.00
#
_symmetry.space_group_name_H-M   'P 1'
#
loop_
_entity.id
_entity.type
_entity.pdbx_description
1 polymer ?
#
loop_
_entity_poly.entity_id
_entity_poly.type
_entity_poly.pdbx_seq_one_letter_code
_entity_poly.pdbx_strand_id
1 'polypeptide(L)' 'DMVKLHSPSAMAKTKKAIWQGADRGLTEAMQHAWQLIMAQNSHPDIEEGGRAFVEKRDPIWRPYNE' A
#
# COMPACT_ATOMS: atom_id res chain seq x y z
N ASP A 1 -8.20 2.14 15.87
CA ASP A 1 -9.16 2.18 14.75
C ASP A 1 -8.62 2.68 13.40
N MET A 2 -7.66 3.60 13.37
CA MET A 2 -7.13 4.21 12.13
C MET A 2 -6.63 3.24 11.04
N VAL A 3 -6.13 2.05 11.42
CA VAL A 3 -5.62 1.05 10.46
C VAL A 3 -6.68 0.61 9.43
N LYS A 4 -7.96 0.60 9.82
CA LYS A 4 -9.06 0.11 8.97
C LYS A 4 -9.43 1.10 7.84
N LEU A 5 -8.93 2.33 7.90
CA LEU A 5 -9.25 3.37 6.92
C LEU A 5 -8.45 3.23 5.62
N HIS A 6 -7.41 2.38 5.62
CA HIS A 6 -6.46 2.27 4.52
C HIS A 6 -6.67 0.98 3.72
N SER A 7 -6.28 0.99 2.44
CA SER A 7 -6.27 -0.19 1.59
C SER A 7 -5.54 -1.35 2.28
N PRO A 8 -6.19 -2.51 2.49
CA PRO A 8 -5.55 -3.68 3.07
C PRO A 8 -4.32 -4.13 2.25
N SER A 9 -4.42 -4.04 0.93
CA SER A 9 -3.34 -4.38 -0.02
C SER A 9 -2.14 -3.44 0.13
N ALA A 10 -2.37 -2.13 0.24
CA ALA A 10 -1.31 -1.16 0.47
C ALA A 10 -0.66 -1.36 1.85
N MET A 11 -1.46 -1.54 2.90
CA MET A 11 -0.97 -1.77 4.26
C MET A 11 -0.11 -3.03 4.36
N ALA A 12 -0.49 -4.11 3.68
CA ALA A 12 0.31 -5.33 3.62
C ALA A 12 1.68 -5.09 2.97
N LYS A 13 1.73 -4.36 1.85
CA LYS A 13 2.97 -4.02 1.16
C LYS A 13 3.85 -3.08 1.99
N THR A 14 3.29 -2.06 2.63
CA THR A 14 4.03 -1.17 3.53
C THR A 14 4.65 -1.94 4.69
N LYS A 15 3.89 -2.83 5.35
CA LYS A 15 4.41 -3.69 6.41
C LYS A 15 5.53 -4.58 5.91
N LYS A 16 5.38 -5.17 4.72
CA LYS A 16 6.42 -6.00 4.09
C LYS A 16 7.70 -5.22 3.84
N ALA A 17 7.59 -3.99 3.29
CA ALA A 17 8.73 -3.12 3.04
C ALA A 17 9.51 -2.80 4.33
N ILE A 18 8.79 -2.47 5.41
CA ILE A 18 9.41 -2.16 6.71
C ILE A 18 10.09 -3.40 7.29
N TRP A 19 9.37 -4.52 7.39
CA TRP A 19 9.92 -5.75 7.98
C TRP A 19 11.10 -6.31 7.20
N GLN A 20 11.01 -6.36 5.87
CA GLN A 20 12.08 -6.90 5.04
C GLN A 20 13.23 -5.91 4.85
N GLY A 21 13.02 -4.62 5.08
CA GLY A 21 14.05 -3.58 5.03
C GLY A 21 14.85 -3.43 6.31
N ALA A 22 14.34 -3.92 7.45
CA ALA A 22 14.97 -3.74 8.77
C ALA A 22 16.38 -4.32 8.86
N ASP A 23 16.64 -5.43 8.14
CA ASP A 23 17.93 -6.12 8.14
C ASP A 23 18.79 -5.80 6.89
N ARG A 24 18.37 -4.84 6.05
CA ARG A 24 19.05 -4.49 4.79
C ARG A 24 19.82 -3.18 4.90
N GLY A 25 20.82 -3.00 4.05
CA GLY A 25 21.43 -1.69 3.83
C GLY A 25 20.44 -0.71 3.20
N LEU A 26 20.58 0.60 3.49
CA LEU A 26 19.61 1.63 3.08
C LEU A 26 19.27 1.58 1.58
N THR A 27 20.27 1.50 0.71
CA THR A 27 20.05 1.47 -0.76
C THR A 27 19.21 0.28 -1.18
N GLU A 28 19.52 -0.91 -0.64
CA GLU A 28 18.79 -2.14 -0.97
C GLU A 28 17.37 -2.09 -0.41
N ALA A 29 17.20 -1.59 0.83
CA ALA A 29 15.89 -1.41 1.43
C ALA A 29 15.01 -0.45 0.61
N MET A 30 15.58 0.65 0.11
CA MET A 30 14.86 1.61 -0.75
C MET A 30 14.46 0.99 -2.10
N GLN A 31 15.36 0.26 -2.75
CA GLN A 31 15.06 -0.43 -4.01
C GLN A 31 13.94 -1.48 -3.82
N HIS A 32 14.01 -2.25 -2.73
CA HIS A 32 12.98 -3.23 -2.38
C HIS A 32 11.63 -2.56 -2.10
N ALA A 33 11.61 -1.50 -1.30
CA ALA A 33 10.39 -0.73 -1.02
C ALA A 33 9.80 -0.14 -2.30
N TRP A 34 10.64 0.38 -3.21
CA TRP A 34 10.20 0.92 -4.49
C TRP A 34 9.48 -0.12 -5.35
N GLN A 35 9.99 -1.35 -5.43
CA GLN A 35 9.34 -2.43 -6.17
C GLN A 35 7.93 -2.74 -5.61
N LEU A 36 7.77 -2.73 -4.29
CA LEU A 36 6.47 -2.94 -3.64
C LEU A 36 5.50 -1.79 -3.93
N ILE A 37 5.97 -0.54 -3.92
CA ILE A 37 5.17 0.63 -4.29
C ILE A 37 4.73 0.53 -5.76
N MET A 38 5.64 0.19 -6.67
CA MET A 38 5.31 0.02 -8.10
C MET A 38 4.30 -1.11 -8.33
N ALA A 39 4.40 -2.22 -7.59
CA ALA A 39 3.41 -3.29 -7.65
C ALA A 39 2.01 -2.83 -7.17
N GLN A 40 1.93 -1.87 -6.25
CA GLN A 40 0.64 -1.31 -5.81
C GLN A 40 -0.04 -0.49 -6.91
N ASN A 41 0.71 0.15 -7.81
CA ASN A 41 0.12 0.97 -8.87
C ASN A 41 -0.72 0.18 -9.87
N SER A 42 -0.57 -1.15 -9.93
CA SER A 42 -1.44 -2.02 -10.75
C SER A 42 -2.68 -2.52 -10.01
N HIS A 43 -2.81 -2.22 -8.71
CA HIS A 43 -3.92 -2.68 -7.88
C HIS A 43 -5.12 -1.73 -7.96
N PRO A 44 -6.37 -2.21 -8.05
CA PRO A 44 -7.57 -1.36 -8.18
C PRO A 44 -7.73 -0.28 -7.10
N ASP A 45 -7.27 -0.56 -5.88
CA ASP A 45 -7.28 0.41 -4.78
C ASP A 45 -6.50 1.70 -5.07
N ILE A 46 -5.57 1.72 -6.04
CA ILE A 46 -4.88 2.97 -6.41
C ILE A 46 -5.87 3.97 -7.03
N GLU A 47 -6.75 3.49 -7.90
CA GLU A 47 -7.76 4.29 -8.59
C GLU A 47 -8.84 4.70 -7.60
N GLU A 48 -9.34 3.74 -6.82
CA GLU A 48 -10.38 3.99 -5.82
C GLU A 48 -9.92 4.98 -4.75
N GLY A 49 -8.67 4.89 -4.29
CA GLY A 49 -8.13 5.83 -3.31
C GLY A 49 -8.08 7.25 -3.84
N GLY A 50 -7.65 7.42 -5.10
CA GLY A 50 -7.67 8.72 -5.78
C GLY A 50 -9.09 9.26 -5.96
N ARG A 51 -10.02 8.41 -6.41
CA ARG A 51 -11.43 8.77 -6.61
C ARG A 51 -12.11 9.17 -5.31
N ALA A 52 -12.02 8.35 -4.26
CA ALA A 52 -12.61 8.62 -2.96
C ALA A 52 -12.07 9.91 -2.34
N PHE A 53 -10.78 10.21 -2.52
CA PHE A 53 -10.17 11.46 -2.08
C PHE A 53 -10.77 12.68 -2.78
N VAL A 54 -10.90 12.63 -4.13
CA VAL A 54 -11.52 13.72 -4.91
C VAL A 54 -13.00 13.91 -4.54
N GLU A 55 -13.72 12.80 -4.36
CA GLU A 55 -15.15 12.79 -4.01
C GLU A 55 -15.44 13.08 -2.53
N LYS A 56 -14.40 13.18 -1.68
CA LYS A 56 -14.49 13.40 -0.22
C LYS A 56 -15.40 12.40 0.49
N ARG A 57 -15.32 11.14 0.09
CA ARG A 57 -16.05 10.03 0.72
C ARG A 57 -15.09 8.98 1.27
N ASP A 58 -15.62 8.07 2.07
CA ASP A 58 -14.87 6.90 2.46
C ASP A 58 -14.59 6.00 1.24
N PRO A 59 -13.36 5.45 1.14
CA PRO A 59 -12.97 4.54 0.07
C PRO A 59 -13.58 3.14 0.26
N ILE A 60 -13.92 2.50 -0.85
CA ILE A 60 -14.41 1.12 -0.90
C ILE A 60 -13.25 0.21 -1.32
N TRP A 61 -12.42 -0.15 -0.33
CA TRP A 61 -11.25 -0.98 -0.57
C TRP A 61 -11.62 -2.42 -0.93
N ARG A 62 -10.81 -3.05 -1.79
CA ARG A 62 -10.92 -4.49 -2.00
C ARG A 62 -10.47 -5.28 -0.76
N PRO A 63 -11.10 -6.44 -0.49
CA PRO A 63 -10.60 -7.38 0.49
C PRO A 63 -9.17 -7.82 0.17
N TYR A 64 -8.41 -8.20 1.19
CA TYR A 64 -7.02 -8.63 1.02
C TYR A 64 -6.87 -9.95 0.24
N ASN A 65 -7.91 -10.79 0.24
CA ASN A 65 -7.91 -12.17 -0.22
C ASN A 65 -8.65 -12.40 -1.55
N GLU A 66 -8.97 -11.34 -2.29
CA GLU A 66 -9.49 -11.44 -3.67
C GLU A 66 -8.37 -11.45 -4.71
#